data_AF-A0A6V7LE47-F1
#
_entry.id   AF-A0A6V7LE47-F1
#
_cell.length_a   1.000
_cell.length_b   1.000
_cell.length_c   1.000
_cell.angle_alpha   90.00
_cell.angle_beta   90.00
_cell.angle_gamma   90.00
#
_symmetry.space_group_name_H-M   'P 1'
#
loop_
_entity.id
_entity.type
_entity.pdbx_description
1 polymer ?
#
loop_
_entity_poly.entity_id
_entity_poly.type
_entity_poly.pdbx_seq_one_letter_code
_entity_poly.pdbx_strand_id
1 'polypeptide(L)'
;ATVCNVGGVDALVRTIVNAGDREEITEPAVCALRHLTSRHVEAEMAQNAVRLNYGIQVIVKLLHPPSRWPLVKAVIGLIRNLALCPANHVPLREGGAIVHLVRLLGRAFQDTER
;
A
#
# COMPACT_ATOMS: atom_id res chain seq x y z
N ALA A 1 20.44 -9.01 -9.68
CA ALA A 1 19.27 -9.53 -8.94
C ALA A 1 18.31 -8.39 -8.69
N THR A 2 17.04 -8.55 -9.03
CA THR A 2 16.00 -7.56 -8.75
C THR A 2 15.75 -7.49 -7.23
N VAL A 3 15.31 -6.35 -6.70
CA VAL A 3 15.01 -6.15 -5.27
C VAL A 3 14.06 -7.23 -4.70
N CYS A 4 13.16 -7.77 -5.52
CA CYS A 4 12.23 -8.83 -5.10
C CYS A 4 12.96 -10.15 -4.78
N ASN A 5 14.01 -10.50 -5.52
CA ASN A 5 14.72 -11.78 -5.39
C ASN A 5 15.66 -11.85 -4.17
N VAL A 6 15.86 -10.73 -3.48
CA VAL A 6 16.70 -10.64 -2.28
C VAL A 6 15.87 -10.34 -1.03
N GLY A 7 14.56 -10.61 -1.06
CA GLY A 7 13.67 -10.40 0.09
C GLY A 7 13.28 -8.93 0.33
N GLY A 8 13.49 -8.05 -0.64
CA GLY A 8 13.23 -6.61 -0.48
C GLY A 8 11.78 -6.26 -0.15
N VAL A 9 10.80 -7.06 -0.63
CA VAL A 9 9.38 -6.85 -0.31
C VAL A 9 9.11 -7.04 1.18
N ASP A 10 9.58 -8.14 1.77
CA ASP A 10 9.44 -8.40 3.22
C ASP A 10 10.17 -7.32 4.04
N ALA A 11 11.39 -6.96 3.66
CA ALA A 11 12.14 -5.90 4.33
C ALA A 11 11.39 -4.55 4.34
N LEU A 12 10.74 -4.17 3.22
CA LEU A 12 9.95 -2.96 3.12
C LEU A 12 8.65 -3.04 3.93
N VAL A 13 7.96 -4.19 3.92
CA VAL A 13 6.77 -4.39 4.76
C VAL A 13 7.12 -4.26 6.24
N ARG A 14 8.20 -4.91 6.70
CA ARG A 14 8.70 -4.77 8.07
C ARG A 14 9.11 -3.34 8.40
N THR A 15 9.72 -2.63 7.45
CA THR A 15 10.06 -1.21 7.60
C THR A 15 8.82 -0.37 7.87
N ILE A 16 7.73 -0.59 7.11
CA ILE A 16 6.47 0.12 7.30
C ILE A 16 5.86 -0.19 8.67
N VAL A 17 5.83 -1.47 9.07
CA VAL A 17 5.32 -1.90 10.38
C VAL A 17 6.09 -1.22 11.52
N ASN A 18 7.42 -1.22 11.45
CA ASN A 18 8.29 -0.68 12.49
C ASN A 18 8.29 0.85 12.52
N ALA A 19 8.08 1.51 11.38
CA ALA A 19 8.05 2.97 11.30
C ALA A 19 6.84 3.58 11.99
N GLY A 20 5.70 2.89 12.01
CA GLY A 20 4.46 3.42 12.61
C GLY A 20 4.01 4.69 11.89
N ASP A 21 3.80 5.78 12.65
CA ASP A 21 3.32 7.05 12.12
C ASP A 21 4.43 7.96 11.55
N ARG A 22 5.69 7.48 11.50
CA ARG A 22 6.85 8.21 10.94
C ARG A 22 6.80 8.21 9.42
N GLU A 23 6.08 9.18 8.86
CA GLU A 23 5.87 9.28 7.41
C GLU A 23 7.14 9.51 6.60
N GLU A 24 8.17 10.10 7.20
CA GLU A 24 9.50 10.23 6.60
C GLU A 24 10.16 8.88 6.29
N ILE A 25 9.65 7.78 6.89
CA ILE A 25 10.06 6.41 6.61
C ILE A 25 8.96 5.65 5.85
N THR A 26 7.68 5.75 6.27
CA THR A 26 6.61 4.95 5.63
C THR A 26 6.31 5.38 4.20
N GLU A 27 6.34 6.68 3.89
CA GLU A 27 6.06 7.18 2.52
C GLU A 27 7.06 6.63 1.49
N PRO A 28 8.39 6.76 1.68
CA PRO A 28 9.33 6.23 0.71
C PRO A 28 9.28 4.69 0.62
N ALA A 29 9.01 3.99 1.73
CA ALA A 29 8.86 2.54 1.73
C ALA A 29 7.61 2.08 0.95
N VAL A 30 6.48 2.77 1.11
CA VAL A 30 5.26 2.52 0.33
C VAL A 30 5.48 2.83 -1.16
N CYS A 31 6.18 3.93 -1.47
CA CYS A 31 6.55 4.28 -2.84
C CYS A 31 7.44 3.21 -3.49
N ALA A 32 8.42 2.66 -2.75
CA ALA A 32 9.23 1.55 -3.22
C ALA A 32 8.37 0.32 -3.51
N LEU A 33 7.51 -0.10 -2.58
CA LEU A 33 6.57 -1.21 -2.81
C LEU A 33 5.65 -0.96 -4.01
N ARG A 34 5.19 0.26 -4.23
CA ARG A 34 4.37 0.62 -5.40
C ARG A 34 5.13 0.36 -6.69
N HIS A 35 6.41 0.72 -6.76
CA HIS A 35 7.23 0.46 -7.95
C HIS A 35 7.52 -1.04 -8.13
N LEU A 36 7.79 -1.77 -7.05
CA LEU A 36 8.05 -3.22 -7.09
C LEU A 36 6.80 -4.07 -7.41
N THR A 37 5.61 -3.49 -7.39
CA THR A 37 4.35 -4.22 -7.65
C THR A 37 3.78 -3.92 -9.04
N SER A 38 4.54 -3.32 -9.95
CA SER A 38 4.05 -3.01 -11.30
C SER A 38 5.15 -2.91 -12.36
N ARG A 39 4.79 -3.18 -13.63
CA ARG A 39 5.62 -2.90 -14.82
C ARG A 39 6.98 -3.63 -14.89
N HIS A 40 7.08 -4.84 -14.32
CA HIS A 40 8.21 -5.75 -14.53
C HIS A 40 7.78 -7.22 -14.34
N VAL A 41 8.63 -8.16 -14.77
CA VAL A 41 8.32 -9.61 -14.81
C VAL A 41 7.98 -10.20 -13.43
N GLU A 42 8.59 -9.67 -12.37
CA GLU A 42 8.36 -10.12 -10.98
C GLU A 42 7.22 -9.39 -10.25
N ALA A 43 6.46 -8.52 -10.92
CA ALA A 43 5.46 -7.68 -10.26
C ALA A 43 4.36 -8.49 -9.55
N GLU A 44 3.88 -9.56 -10.19
CA GLU A 44 2.89 -10.46 -9.58
C GLU A 44 3.46 -11.20 -8.36
N MET A 45 4.73 -11.62 -8.42
CA MET A 45 5.41 -12.21 -7.27
C MET A 45 5.48 -11.21 -6.10
N ALA A 46 5.84 -9.96 -6.37
CA ALA A 46 5.87 -8.92 -5.35
C ALA A 46 4.47 -8.60 -4.77
N GLN A 47 3.43 -8.56 -5.61
CA GLN A 47 2.04 -8.36 -5.18
C GLN A 47 1.59 -9.46 -4.21
N ASN A 48 1.94 -10.72 -4.52
CA ASN A 48 1.68 -11.84 -3.63
C ASN A 48 2.55 -11.80 -2.37
N ALA A 49 3.81 -11.42 -2.49
CA ALA A 49 4.72 -11.31 -1.35
C ALA A 49 4.25 -10.27 -0.33
N VAL A 50 3.70 -9.13 -0.76
CA VAL A 50 3.10 -8.16 0.18
C VAL A 50 1.99 -8.80 1.02
N ARG A 51 1.11 -9.60 0.38
CA ARG A 51 0.04 -10.32 1.09
C ARG A 51 0.58 -11.39 2.03
N LEU A 52 1.52 -12.22 1.54
CA LEU A 52 2.09 -13.34 2.30
C LEU A 52 2.89 -12.88 3.53
N ASN A 53 3.45 -11.67 3.48
CA ASN A 53 4.13 -11.04 4.62
C ASN A 53 3.19 -10.17 5.48
N TYR A 54 1.89 -10.44 5.46
CA TYR A 54 0.87 -9.72 6.24
C TYR A 54 0.80 -8.20 5.99
N GLY A 55 1.32 -7.74 4.85
CA GLY A 55 1.44 -6.32 4.52
C GLY A 55 0.11 -5.62 4.24
N ILE A 56 -0.93 -6.35 3.81
CA ILE A 56 -2.22 -5.74 3.43
C ILE A 56 -2.85 -4.96 4.59
N GLN A 57 -2.90 -5.53 5.79
CA GLN A 57 -3.54 -4.87 6.94
C GLN A 57 -2.82 -3.58 7.33
N VAL A 58 -1.48 -3.59 7.36
CA VAL A 58 -0.71 -2.38 7.68
C VAL A 58 -0.84 -1.33 6.58
N ILE A 59 -0.81 -1.71 5.30
CA ILE A 59 -0.97 -0.79 4.17
C ILE A 59 -2.35 -0.11 4.21
N VAL A 60 -3.42 -0.88 4.48
CA VAL A 60 -4.77 -0.31 4.55
C VAL A 60 -4.94 0.61 5.77
N LYS A 61 -4.29 0.30 6.90
CA LYS A 61 -4.30 1.18 8.09
C LYS A 61 -3.75 2.58 7.78
N LEU A 62 -2.78 2.70 6.87
CA LEU A 62 -2.20 4.00 6.47
C LEU A 62 -3.15 4.88 5.63
N LEU A 63 -4.35 4.41 5.28
CA LEU A 63 -5.40 5.27 4.71
C LEU A 63 -6.08 6.16 5.76
N HIS A 64 -5.83 5.92 7.04
CA HIS A 64 -6.48 6.62 8.15
C HIS A 64 -5.60 7.68 8.80
N PRO A 65 -6.22 8.67 9.51
CA PRO A 65 -5.49 9.56 10.40
C PRO A 65 -4.60 8.78 11.40
N PRO A 66 -3.39 9.30 11.73
CA PRO A 66 -2.89 10.65 11.43
C PRO A 66 -2.25 10.82 10.04
N SER A 67 -2.35 9.84 9.14
CA SER A 67 -1.69 9.88 7.83
C SER A 67 -2.08 11.11 7.00
N ARG A 68 -1.08 11.81 6.45
CA ARG A 68 -1.21 13.00 5.61
C ARG A 68 -1.34 12.60 4.14
N TRP A 69 -1.86 13.53 3.34
CA TRP A 69 -2.15 13.31 1.92
C TRP A 69 -0.99 12.74 1.08
N PRO A 70 0.29 13.13 1.27
CA PRO A 70 1.39 12.51 0.53
C PRO A 70 1.47 11.00 0.72
N LEU A 71 1.40 10.52 1.97
CA LEU A 71 1.40 9.10 2.29
C LEU A 71 0.11 8.43 1.80
N VAL A 72 -1.06 9.02 2.05
CA VAL A 72 -2.35 8.48 1.59
C VAL A 72 -2.36 8.27 0.07
N LYS A 73 -1.86 9.25 -0.70
CA LYS A 73 -1.71 9.13 -2.16
C LYS A 73 -0.81 7.96 -2.54
N ALA A 74 0.33 7.80 -1.86
CA ALA A 74 1.24 6.70 -2.13
C ALA A 74 0.59 5.33 -1.85
N VAL A 75 -0.14 5.21 -0.74
CA VAL A 75 -0.88 4.02 -0.32
C VAL A 75 -1.97 3.65 -1.33
N ILE A 76 -2.78 4.63 -1.80
CA ILE A 76 -3.79 4.41 -2.83
C ILE A 76 -3.15 3.82 -4.10
N GLY A 77 -2.02 4.38 -4.52
CA GLY A 77 -1.26 3.88 -5.67
C GLY A 77 -0.76 2.44 -5.49
N LEU A 78 -0.31 2.08 -4.28
CA LEU A 78 0.08 0.71 -3.96
C LEU A 78 -1.12 -0.25 -3.96
N ILE A 79 -2.24 0.13 -3.32
CA ILE A 79 -3.47 -0.68 -3.29
C ILE A 79 -3.97 -0.99 -4.71
N ARG A 80 -3.94 0.01 -5.60
CA ARG A 80 -4.28 -0.20 -7.02
C ARG A 80 -3.43 -1.32 -7.66
N ASN A 81 -2.13 -1.34 -7.40
CA ASN A 81 -1.23 -2.37 -7.93
C ASN A 81 -1.48 -3.73 -7.28
N LEU A 82 -1.70 -3.78 -5.97
CA LEU A 82 -2.02 -5.02 -5.25
C LEU A 82 -3.32 -5.65 -5.76
N ALA A 83 -4.30 -4.84 -6.15
CA ALA A 83 -5.57 -5.30 -6.71
C ALA A 83 -5.46 -5.90 -8.13
N LEU A 84 -4.31 -5.77 -8.81
CA LEU A 84 -4.05 -6.47 -10.07
C LEU A 84 -3.94 -7.99 -9.86
N CYS A 85 -3.58 -8.45 -8.66
CA CYS A 85 -3.56 -9.86 -8.29
C CYS A 85 -4.91 -10.28 -7.66
N PRO A 86 -5.67 -11.21 -8.27
CA PRO A 86 -6.96 -11.66 -7.73
C PRO A 86 -6.90 -12.24 -6.31
N ALA A 87 -5.76 -12.85 -5.94
CA ALA A 87 -5.55 -13.39 -4.60
C ALA A 87 -5.58 -12.32 -3.50
N ASN A 88 -5.42 -11.04 -3.87
CA ASN A 88 -5.46 -9.92 -2.92
C ASN A 88 -6.87 -9.31 -2.76
N HIS A 89 -7.86 -9.68 -3.59
CA HIS A 89 -9.18 -9.06 -3.56
C HIS A 89 -9.91 -9.26 -2.23
N VAL A 90 -9.99 -10.51 -1.77
CA VAL A 90 -10.63 -10.85 -0.48
C VAL A 90 -9.89 -10.20 0.69
N PRO A 91 -8.55 -10.32 0.82
CA PRO A 91 -7.80 -9.64 1.88
C PRO A 91 -7.95 -8.11 1.88
N LEU A 92 -7.96 -7.46 0.72
CA LEU A 92 -8.17 -6.01 0.63
C LEU A 92 -9.59 -5.62 1.07
N ARG A 93 -10.60 -6.40 0.66
CA ARG A 93 -11.99 -6.19 1.07
C ARG A 93 -12.15 -6.35 2.58
N GLU A 94 -11.64 -7.44 3.14
CA GLU A 94 -11.73 -7.76 4.58
C GLU A 94 -10.90 -6.81 5.43
N GLY A 95 -9.79 -6.28 4.90
CA GLY A 95 -9.04 -5.19 5.53
C GLY A 95 -9.74 -3.83 5.51
N GLY A 96 -10.92 -3.70 4.87
CA GLY A 96 -11.70 -2.46 4.84
C GLY A 96 -11.26 -1.46 3.76
N ALA A 97 -10.38 -1.86 2.82
CA ALA A 97 -9.82 -0.95 1.82
C ALA A 97 -10.91 -0.22 1.01
N ILE A 98 -11.97 -0.91 0.60
CA ILE A 98 -13.06 -0.33 -0.19
C ILE A 98 -13.75 0.80 0.57
N VAL A 99 -14.13 0.56 1.83
CA VAL A 99 -14.84 1.55 2.67
C VAL A 99 -13.96 2.80 2.87
N HIS A 100 -12.66 2.61 3.07
CA HIS A 100 -11.73 3.71 3.30
C HIS A 100 -11.46 4.52 2.04
N LEU A 101 -11.29 3.86 0.89
CA LEU A 101 -11.14 4.53 -0.40
C LEU A 101 -12.38 5.36 -0.77
N VAL A 102 -13.59 4.83 -0.56
CA VAL A 102 -14.85 5.56 -0.81
C VAL A 102 -14.95 6.79 0.10
N ARG A 103 -14.62 6.66 1.39
CA ARG A 103 -14.62 7.80 2.32
C ARG A 103 -13.60 8.87 1.92
N LEU A 104 -12.40 8.45 1.53
CA LEU A 104 -11.35 9.37 1.08
C LEU A 104 -11.77 10.12 -0.19
N LEU A 105 -12.43 9.45 -1.14
CA LEU A 105 -12.96 10.08 -2.35
C LEU A 105 -14.00 11.15 -2.00
N GLY A 106 -14.95 10.82 -1.11
CA GLY A 106 -15.96 11.78 -0.65
C GLY A 106 -15.34 13.02 0.03
N ARG A 107 -14.35 12.81 0.91
CA ARG A 107 -13.63 13.91 1.56
C ARG A 107 -12.84 14.75 0.56
N ALA A 108 -12.11 14.12 -0.36
CA ALA A 108 -11.31 14.82 -1.36
C ALA A 108 -12.20 15.68 -2.28
N PHE A 109 -13.37 15.18 -2.65
CA PHE A 109 -14.35 15.92 -3.45
C PHE A 109 -14.93 17.13 -2.70
N GLN A 110 -15.24 16.98 -1.40
CA GLN A 110 -15.70 18.11 -0.58
C GLN A 110 -14.63 19.20 -0.43
N ASP A 111 -13.35 18.82 -0.35
CA ASP A 111 -12.25 19.76 -0.25
C ASP A 111 -12.02 20.56 -1.56
N THR A 112 -12.43 20.05 -2.73
CA THR A 112 -12.34 20.80 -4.00
C THR A 112 -13.46 21.83 -4.19
N GLU A 113 -14.56 21.70 -3.46
CA GLU A 113 -15.73 22.59 -3.54
C GLU A 113 -15.67 23.75 -2.50
N ARG A 114 -14.54 23.91 -1.80
CA ARG A 114 -14.27 24.99 -0.84
C ARG A 114 -13.36 26.05 -1.44
#